data_AF-A0A1I8N952-F1
#
_entry.id   AF-A0A1I8N952-F1
#
_cell.length_a   1.000
_cell.length_b   1.000
_cell.length_c   1.000
_cell.angle_alpha   90.00
_cell.angle_beta   90.00
_cell.angle_gamma   90.00
#
_symmetry.space_group_name_H-M   'P 1'
#
loop_
_entity.id
_entity.type
_entity.pdbx_description
1 polymer ?
#
loop_
_entity_poly.entity_id
_entity_poly.type
_entity_poly.pdbx_seq_one_letter_code
_entity_poly.pdbx_strand_id
1 'polypeptide(L)'
;MESKNIWIFAIVYSAILHFASSSTPLKRPRAGDPFDTFPKNFWQEFSSPFTDTPEDEELEITETTTHEPFPFFVDPYTTVNVSWMRRKGDELALITFGRHTYSGEPRYSLEFEEPNDWKLLIQYANERDEGPYECHVSSHPPLVLLVYLTIIVPHVEILDERGSSTPEKYYKAGSTIELQCVISKIPQPTSYITWRHNTRLLNYDSSRGGI
;
A
#
# COMPACT_ATOMS: atom_id res chain seq x y z
N MET A 1 17.89 -0.73 -10.66
CA MET A 1 16.55 -0.48 -10.07
C MET A 1 16.76 -0.30 -8.58
N GLU A 2 16.82 0.95 -8.10
CA GLU A 2 16.75 1.21 -6.66
C GLU A 2 15.32 0.92 -6.22
N SER A 3 15.16 -0.18 -5.50
CA SER A 3 13.95 -0.45 -4.76
C SER A 3 13.83 0.54 -3.62
N LYS A 4 12.69 1.22 -3.56
CA LYS A 4 12.32 2.11 -2.45
C LYS A 4 11.22 1.42 -1.64
N ASN A 5 11.32 1.52 -0.32
CA ASN A 5 10.26 1.11 0.59
C ASN A 5 9.10 2.09 0.45
N ILE A 6 7.88 1.59 0.26
CA ILE A 6 6.66 2.41 0.21
C ILE A 6 5.78 2.06 1.40
N TRP A 7 5.28 3.11 2.07
CA TRP A 7 4.36 3.02 3.20
C TRP A 7 2.94 3.36 2.73
N ILE A 8 1.98 2.50 3.08
CA ILE A 8 0.55 2.78 2.94
C ILE A 8 0.00 3.00 4.34
N PHE A 9 -0.50 4.21 4.62
CA PHE A 9 -0.95 4.62 5.95
C PHE A 9 -2.42 4.26 6.18
N ALA A 10 -2.75 3.80 7.39
CA ALA A 10 -4.10 3.78 7.92
C ALA A 10 -4.17 4.75 9.11
N ILE A 11 -4.63 5.98 8.85
CA ILE A 11 -4.80 6.98 9.91
C ILE A 11 -6.20 6.81 10.51
N VAL A 12 -6.28 6.26 11.72
CA VAL A 12 -7.51 6.31 12.54
C VAL A 12 -7.45 7.61 13.35
N TYR A 13 -8.21 8.61 12.91
CA TYR A 13 -8.16 9.99 13.42
C TYR A 13 -8.35 10.06 14.95
N SER A 14 -7.33 10.55 15.66
CA SER A 14 -7.51 11.40 16.85
C SER A 14 -7.10 12.81 16.45
N ALA A 15 -7.92 13.79 16.79
CA ALA A 15 -7.97 15.08 16.11
C ALA A 15 -6.74 15.99 16.33
N ILE A 16 -6.53 16.84 15.31
CA ILE A 16 -5.86 18.16 15.26
C ILE A 16 -4.34 18.16 14.97
N LEU A 17 -3.97 18.30 13.69
CA LEU A 17 -3.30 19.49 13.11
C LEU A 17 -3.10 19.30 11.59
N HIS A 18 -3.16 20.41 10.86
CA HIS A 18 -3.49 20.51 9.43
C HIS A 18 -2.51 19.83 8.44
N PHE A 19 -3.02 18.88 7.66
CA PHE A 19 -2.70 18.73 6.23
C PHE A 19 -4.01 18.45 5.49
N ALA A 20 -4.33 19.28 4.49
CA ALA A 20 -5.53 19.12 3.68
C ALA A 20 -5.36 17.90 2.74
N SER A 21 -5.73 16.72 3.22
CA SER A 21 -6.13 15.60 2.37
C SER A 21 -7.64 15.64 2.24
N SER A 22 -8.17 15.78 1.01
CA SER A 22 -9.61 15.74 0.79
C SER A 22 -10.10 14.31 0.98
N SER A 23 -10.54 13.96 2.19
CA SER A 23 -11.31 12.74 2.43
C SER A 23 -12.75 12.99 1.98
N THR A 24 -13.16 12.38 0.86
CA THR A 24 -14.57 12.30 0.50
C THR A 24 -15.29 11.42 1.53
N PRO A 25 -16.52 11.78 1.96
CA PRO A 25 -17.27 10.99 2.93
C PRO A 25 -17.61 9.61 2.37
N LEU A 26 -17.38 8.58 3.17
CA LEU A 26 -17.60 7.16 2.89
C LEU A 26 -19.05 6.92 2.44
N LYS A 27 -19.25 6.66 1.15
CA LYS A 27 -20.50 6.03 0.67
C LYS A 27 -20.37 4.52 0.86
N ARG A 28 -21.34 3.92 1.54
CA ARG A 28 -21.52 2.47 1.62
C ARG A 28 -21.41 1.87 0.20
N PRO A 29 -20.53 0.88 -0.07
CA PRO A 29 -20.47 0.23 -1.36
C PRO A 29 -21.78 -0.49 -1.68
N ARG A 30 -22.08 -0.59 -2.98
CA ARG A 30 -23.29 -1.24 -3.51
C ARG A 30 -23.32 -2.74 -3.18
N ALA A 31 -24.52 -3.32 -3.19
CA ALA A 31 -24.71 -4.77 -3.14
C ALA A 31 -23.81 -5.48 -4.17
N GLY A 32 -23.09 -6.53 -3.73
CA GLY A 32 -21.98 -7.15 -4.46
C GLY A 32 -20.61 -6.86 -3.83
N ASP A 33 -20.57 -6.60 -2.51
CA ASP A 33 -19.34 -6.37 -1.77
C ASP A 33 -18.63 -7.72 -1.52
N PRO A 34 -17.34 -7.92 -1.87
CA PRO A 34 -16.68 -9.19 -1.64
C PRO A 34 -16.55 -9.61 -0.16
N PHE A 35 -16.97 -8.76 0.78
CA PHE A 35 -17.16 -9.19 2.17
C PHE A 35 -18.31 -10.19 2.34
N ASP A 36 -19.25 -10.27 1.38
CA ASP A 36 -20.30 -11.29 1.34
C ASP A 36 -19.74 -12.70 1.01
N THR A 37 -18.56 -12.77 0.36
CA THR A 37 -17.90 -14.04 0.02
C THR A 37 -17.11 -14.64 1.18
N PHE A 38 -16.78 -13.85 2.21
CA PHE A 38 -16.11 -14.41 3.38
C PHE A 38 -17.11 -15.15 4.26
N PRO A 39 -16.73 -16.30 4.85
CA PRO A 39 -17.55 -16.96 5.84
C PRO A 39 -17.98 -15.96 6.92
N LYS A 40 -19.24 -16.03 7.39
CA LYS A 40 -19.76 -15.11 8.43
C LYS A 40 -18.91 -15.09 9.70
N ASN A 41 -18.17 -16.17 9.94
CA ASN A 41 -17.33 -16.35 11.11
C ASN A 41 -15.87 -15.98 10.85
N PHE A 42 -15.50 -15.55 9.64
CA PHE A 42 -14.14 -15.18 9.27
C PHE A 42 -13.52 -14.24 10.32
N TRP A 43 -14.24 -13.17 10.68
CA TRP A 43 -13.78 -12.23 11.70
C TRP A 43 -13.80 -12.79 13.13
N GLN A 44 -14.66 -13.77 13.43
CA GLN A 44 -14.71 -14.46 14.73
C GLN A 44 -13.55 -15.45 14.89
N GLU A 45 -13.13 -16.09 13.80
CA GLU A 45 -11.99 -17.04 13.80
C GLU A 45 -10.67 -16.33 14.06
N PHE A 46 -10.46 -15.12 13.53
CA PHE A 46 -9.23 -14.36 13.76
C PHE A 46 -9.22 -13.52 15.06
N SER A 47 -10.37 -13.32 15.70
CA SER A 47 -10.45 -12.61 16.98
C SER A 47 -10.35 -13.53 18.20
N SER A 48 -10.38 -14.85 18.02
CA SER A 48 -10.31 -15.81 19.12
C SER A 48 -8.86 -16.14 19.49
N PRO A 49 -8.42 -15.89 20.74
CA PRO A 49 -7.18 -16.46 21.24
C PRO A 49 -7.41 -17.97 21.46
N PHE A 50 -6.66 -18.81 20.75
CA PHE A 50 -6.68 -20.26 20.96
C PHE A 50 -6.28 -20.61 22.40
N THR A 51 -7.25 -21.08 23.17
CA THR A 51 -7.01 -21.96 24.33
C THR A 51 -8.12 -22.99 24.35
N ASP A 52 -7.88 -24.12 23.70
CA ASP A 52 -8.62 -25.35 23.98
C ASP A 52 -8.09 -25.90 25.32
N THR A 53 -8.90 -25.81 26.36
CA THR A 53 -8.84 -26.72 27.50
C THR A 53 -10.25 -27.28 27.69
N PRO A 54 -10.50 -28.58 27.45
CA PRO A 54 -11.79 -29.17 27.71
C PRO A 54 -11.93 -29.61 29.17
N GLU A 55 -13.20 -29.61 29.62
CA GLU A 55 -13.78 -30.26 30.81
C GLU A 55 -13.53 -29.50 32.13
N ASP A 56 -14.55 -29.07 32.88
CA ASP A 56 -15.59 -29.91 33.50
C ASP A 56 -17.01 -29.29 33.50
N GLU A 57 -18.01 -30.17 33.46
CA GLU A 57 -19.45 -29.91 33.59
C GLU A 57 -19.93 -29.61 35.04
N GLU A 58 -21.18 -29.14 35.11
CA GLU A 58 -22.10 -28.97 36.26
C GLU A 58 -22.03 -27.66 37.07
N LEU A 59 -23.08 -26.82 36.94
CA LEU A 59 -24.31 -26.95 37.75
C LEU A 59 -25.41 -25.99 37.28
N GLU A 60 -26.64 -26.51 37.18
CA GLU A 60 -27.89 -25.78 36.97
C GLU A 60 -28.21 -24.84 38.15
N ILE A 61 -28.64 -23.60 37.86
CA ILE A 61 -29.56 -22.87 38.74
C ILE A 61 -30.59 -22.12 37.88
N THR A 62 -31.84 -22.46 38.10
CA THR A 62 -33.06 -21.85 37.56
C THR A 62 -33.28 -20.44 38.13
N GLU A 63 -33.64 -19.45 37.31
CA GLU A 63 -34.86 -18.63 37.47
C GLU A 63 -34.96 -17.49 36.43
N THR A 64 -36.21 -17.24 36.06
CA THR A 64 -36.71 -16.45 34.93
C THR A 64 -36.67 -14.94 35.21
N THR A 65 -36.10 -14.14 34.30
CA THR A 65 -36.61 -12.78 34.06
C THR A 65 -36.32 -12.36 32.61
N THR A 66 -37.39 -12.01 31.89
CA THR A 66 -37.35 -11.53 30.51
C THR A 66 -36.71 -10.14 30.52
N HIS A 67 -35.40 -10.07 30.38
CA HIS A 67 -34.70 -8.82 30.13
C HIS A 67 -34.61 -8.65 28.62
N GLU A 68 -35.17 -7.56 28.11
CA GLU A 68 -35.01 -7.17 26.71
C GLU A 68 -33.52 -7.20 26.35
N PRO A 69 -33.12 -7.74 25.18
CA PRO A 69 -31.71 -7.79 24.81
C PRO A 69 -31.21 -6.36 24.62
N PHE A 70 -30.57 -5.84 25.68
CA PHE A 70 -29.71 -4.68 25.59
C PHE A 70 -28.74 -4.88 24.42
N PRO A 71 -28.46 -3.82 23.64
CA PRO A 71 -27.69 -3.95 22.42
C PRO A 71 -26.37 -4.64 22.73
N PHE A 72 -26.17 -5.76 22.03
CA PHE A 72 -25.04 -6.67 22.12
C PHE A 72 -23.73 -5.91 22.32
N PHE A 73 -23.13 -6.18 23.48
CA PHE A 73 -21.91 -5.64 24.02
C PHE A 73 -20.84 -5.34 22.96
N VAL A 74 -20.45 -4.07 22.84
CA VAL A 74 -19.07 -3.76 22.45
C VAL A 74 -18.27 -3.86 23.74
N ASP A 75 -17.58 -4.98 23.93
CA ASP A 75 -16.73 -5.16 25.10
C ASP A 75 -15.64 -4.06 25.13
N PRO A 76 -15.49 -3.31 26.23
CA PRO A 76 -14.45 -2.29 26.36
C PRO A 76 -13.02 -2.87 26.36
N TYR A 77 -12.89 -4.20 26.32
CA TYR A 77 -11.63 -4.95 26.24
C TYR A 77 -11.39 -5.62 24.89
N THR A 78 -12.30 -5.52 23.92
CA THR A 78 -12.01 -6.03 22.57
C THR A 78 -10.92 -5.18 21.95
N THR A 79 -9.73 -5.76 21.82
CA THR A 79 -8.64 -5.15 21.06
C THR A 79 -9.11 -5.06 19.61
N VAL A 80 -9.28 -3.83 19.13
CA VAL A 80 -9.65 -3.59 17.74
C VAL A 80 -8.45 -3.97 16.88
N ASN A 81 -8.62 -4.98 16.03
CA ASN A 81 -7.59 -5.44 15.13
C ASN A 81 -7.72 -4.75 13.78
N VAL A 82 -6.58 -4.35 13.23
CA VAL A 82 -6.48 -3.83 11.87
C VAL A 82 -5.94 -4.91 10.94
N SER A 83 -6.53 -5.03 9.76
CA SER A 83 -6.07 -5.94 8.72
C SER A 83 -5.85 -5.21 7.40
N TRP A 84 -4.77 -5.57 6.71
CA TRP A 84 -4.51 -5.10 5.35
C TRP A 84 -4.82 -6.20 4.37
N MET A 85 -5.55 -5.84 3.33
CA MET A 85 -5.94 -6.75 2.26
C MET A 85 -5.63 -6.11 0.91
N ARG A 86 -5.43 -6.97 -0.09
CA ARG A 86 -5.21 -6.55 -1.46
C ARG A 86 -6.19 -7.27 -2.36
N ARG A 87 -6.83 -6.49 -3.23
CA ARG A 87 -7.73 -7.00 -4.23
C ARG A 87 -6.95 -7.36 -5.49
N LYS A 88 -7.12 -8.59 -5.96
CA LYS A 88 -6.49 -9.09 -7.19
C LYS A 88 -7.59 -9.67 -8.09
N GLY A 89 -8.11 -8.84 -8.99
CA GLY A 89 -9.32 -9.17 -9.74
C GLY A 89 -10.53 -9.22 -8.81
N ASP A 90 -11.22 -10.36 -8.79
CA ASP A 90 -12.38 -10.61 -7.92
C ASP A 90 -12.02 -11.24 -6.57
N GLU A 91 -10.77 -11.68 -6.40
CA GLU A 91 -10.29 -12.29 -5.16
C GLU A 91 -9.69 -11.24 -4.21
N LEU A 92 -10.02 -11.36 -2.92
CA LEU A 92 -9.45 -10.54 -1.86
C LEU A 92 -8.45 -11.37 -1.06
N ALA A 93 -7.18 -10.94 -1.07
CA ALA A 93 -6.09 -11.62 -0.39
C ALA A 93 -5.72 -10.90 0.91
N LEU A 94 -5.72 -11.63 2.02
CA LEU A 94 -5.24 -11.14 3.31
C LEU A 94 -3.71 -10.94 3.26
N ILE A 95 -3.25 -9.75 3.63
CA ILE A 95 -1.82 -9.44 3.75
C ILE A 95 -1.38 -9.51 5.20
N THR A 96 -2.04 -8.74 6.06
CA THR A 96 -1.74 -8.69 7.50
C THR A 96 -3.03 -8.72 8.32
N PHE A 97 -2.95 -9.26 9.52
CA PHE A 97 -4.01 -9.19 10.51
C PHE A 97 -3.40 -8.93 11.89
N GLY A 98 -3.88 -7.89 12.56
CA GLY A 98 -3.23 -7.38 13.76
C GLY A 98 -1.75 -7.14 13.46
N ARG A 99 -0.86 -7.59 14.35
CA ARG A 99 0.59 -7.42 14.24
C ARG A 99 1.29 -8.48 13.38
N HIS A 100 0.54 -9.36 12.71
CA HIS A 100 1.07 -10.51 11.99
C HIS A 100 0.87 -10.40 10.48
N THR A 101 1.88 -10.81 9.72
CA THR A 101 1.82 -10.91 8.26
C THR A 101 1.42 -12.34 7.86
N TYR A 102 0.39 -12.46 7.03
CA TYR A 102 -0.17 -13.72 6.54
C TYR A 102 0.12 -13.97 5.06
N SER A 103 0.49 -12.92 4.32
CA SER A 103 0.84 -13.08 2.91
C SER A 103 2.03 -14.03 2.72
N GLY A 104 1.99 -14.86 1.67
CA GLY A 104 3.12 -15.68 1.25
C GLY A 104 4.26 -14.88 0.59
N GLU A 105 4.03 -13.60 0.28
CA GLU A 105 5.05 -12.71 -0.28
C GLU A 105 5.90 -12.08 0.85
N PRO A 106 7.22 -12.35 0.91
CA PRO A 106 8.09 -11.87 2.00
C PRO A 106 8.33 -10.35 1.96
N ARG A 107 7.88 -9.68 0.89
CA ARG A 107 8.04 -8.24 0.68
C ARG A 107 7.05 -7.41 1.50
N TYR A 108 5.95 -8.02 1.94
CA TYR A 108 4.96 -7.37 2.78
C TYR A 108 5.34 -7.49 4.25
N SER A 109 5.23 -6.38 4.97
CA SER A 109 5.36 -6.37 6.42
C SER A 109 4.46 -5.28 7.01
N LEU A 110 4.20 -5.37 8.30
CA LEU A 110 3.47 -4.35 9.03
C LEU A 110 4.44 -3.52 9.87
N GLU A 111 4.30 -2.21 9.81
CA GLU A 111 4.85 -1.30 10.81
C GLU A 111 3.70 -0.73 11.64
N PHE A 112 3.77 -0.93 12.95
CA PHE A 112 2.79 -0.40 13.89
C PHE A 112 3.48 0.65 14.78
N GLU A 113 2.87 1.82 14.84
CA GLU A 113 3.30 2.92 15.71
C GLU A 113 2.13 3.27 16.66
N GLU A 114 2.42 3.29 17.96
CA GLU A 114 1.42 3.62 18.97
C GLU A 114 0.93 5.07 18.81
N PRO A 115 -0.36 5.36 19.05
CA PRO A 115 -1.37 4.45 19.60
C PRO A 115 -2.15 3.65 18.55
N ASN A 116 -2.28 4.12 17.30
CA ASN A 116 -3.21 3.55 16.32
C ASN A 116 -2.75 3.73 14.85
N ASP A 117 -1.46 3.76 14.59
CA ASP A 117 -0.93 3.92 13.23
C ASP A 117 -0.45 2.57 12.68
N TRP A 118 -1.22 2.03 11.74
CA TRP A 118 -1.02 0.70 11.16
C TRP A 118 -0.61 0.84 9.71
N LYS A 119 0.69 0.75 9.43
CA LYS A 119 1.26 0.97 8.10
C LYS A 119 1.57 -0.35 7.42
N LEU A 120 1.02 -0.55 6.22
CA LEU A 120 1.47 -1.62 5.35
C LEU A 120 2.76 -1.17 4.66
N LEU A 121 3.82 -1.95 4.84
CA LEU A 121 5.10 -1.76 4.17
C LEU A 121 5.22 -2.73 3.00
N ILE A 122 5.60 -2.19 1.84
CA ILE A 122 5.90 -2.96 0.64
C ILE A 122 7.36 -2.69 0.27
N GLN A 123 8.21 -3.68 0.49
CA GLN A 123 9.61 -3.62 0.08
C GLN A 123 9.76 -4.01 -1.39
N TYR A 124 10.65 -3.36 -2.13
CA TYR A 124 10.88 -3.69 -3.55
C TYR A 124 9.59 -3.62 -4.36
N ALA A 125 8.84 -2.53 -4.17
CA ALA A 125 7.62 -2.25 -4.89
C ALA A 125 7.90 -2.19 -6.40
N ASN A 126 7.03 -2.85 -7.17
CA ASN A 126 7.12 -2.91 -8.63
C ASN A 126 5.79 -2.51 -9.27
N GLU A 127 5.77 -2.33 -10.58
CA GLU A 127 4.57 -1.91 -11.32
C GLU A 127 3.36 -2.84 -11.11
N ARG A 128 3.59 -4.12 -10.81
CA ARG A 128 2.50 -5.07 -10.54
C ARG A 128 1.87 -4.86 -9.18
N ASP A 129 2.51 -4.12 -8.27
CA ASP A 129 1.97 -3.83 -6.94
C ASP A 129 0.96 -2.69 -6.95
N GLU A 130 0.90 -1.91 -8.04
CA GLU A 130 -0.11 -0.87 -8.26
C GLU A 130 -1.54 -1.42 -8.19
N GLY A 131 -2.42 -0.66 -7.53
CA GLY A 131 -3.83 -1.00 -7.43
C GLY A 131 -4.44 -0.74 -6.06
N PRO A 132 -5.68 -1.21 -5.83
CA PRO A 132 -6.40 -1.00 -4.60
C PRO A 132 -5.96 -1.94 -3.47
N TYR A 133 -5.69 -1.34 -2.33
CA TYR A 133 -5.48 -1.96 -1.02
C TYR A 133 -6.60 -1.54 -0.08
N GLU A 134 -6.92 -2.39 0.88
CA GLU A 134 -8.00 -2.15 1.82
C GLU A 134 -7.48 -2.35 3.24
N CYS A 135 -7.70 -1.35 4.08
CA CYS A 135 -7.48 -1.42 5.52
C CYS A 135 -8.81 -1.64 6.21
N HIS A 136 -8.86 -2.65 7.07
CA HIS A 136 -10.06 -3.17 7.70
C HIS A 136 -9.94 -3.12 9.20
N VAL A 137 -10.96 -2.60 9.86
CA VAL A 137 -11.05 -2.50 11.30
C VAL A 137 -12.12 -3.48 11.79
N SER A 138 -11.77 -4.35 12.73
CA SER A 138 -12.62 -5.45 13.23
C SER A 138 -13.80 -4.99 14.11
N SER A 139 -14.39 -3.84 13.83
CA SER A 139 -15.57 -3.31 14.53
C SER A 139 -16.86 -3.98 14.05
N HIS A 140 -17.95 -3.79 14.79
CA HIS A 140 -19.28 -4.16 14.34
C HIS A 140 -20.17 -2.92 14.17
N PRO A 141 -20.54 -2.52 12.94
CA PRO A 141 -20.14 -3.11 11.65
C PRO A 141 -18.67 -2.83 11.29
N PRO A 142 -18.05 -3.62 10.38
CA PRO A 142 -16.65 -3.44 10.00
C PRO A 142 -16.45 -2.12 9.26
N LEU A 143 -15.36 -1.42 9.59
CA LEU A 143 -14.96 -0.20 8.89
C LEU A 143 -13.87 -0.53 7.87
N VAL A 144 -14.02 0.03 6.67
CA VAL A 144 -13.13 -0.22 5.53
C VAL A 144 -12.60 1.09 4.96
N LEU A 145 -11.28 1.19 4.88
CA LEU A 145 -10.55 2.26 4.21
C LEU A 145 -9.93 1.73 2.92
N LEU A 146 -10.35 2.24 1.78
CA LEU A 146 -9.77 1.90 0.48
C LEU A 146 -8.63 2.86 0.13
N VAL A 147 -7.46 2.31 -0.17
CA VAL A 147 -6.25 3.06 -0.53
C VAL A 147 -5.74 2.59 -1.88
N TYR A 148 -5.56 3.50 -2.83
CA TYR A 148 -5.00 3.17 -4.13
C TYR A 148 -3.49 3.46 -4.15
N LEU A 149 -2.68 2.42 -4.34
CA LEU A 149 -1.23 2.56 -4.51
C LEU A 149 -0.92 2.82 -5.99
N THR A 150 -0.32 3.96 -6.30
CA THR A 150 0.23 4.26 -7.63
C THR A 150 1.74 4.09 -7.62
N ILE A 151 2.28 3.35 -8.59
CA ILE A 151 3.73 3.13 -8.71
C ILE A 151 4.26 3.97 -9.87
N ILE A 152 5.12 4.94 -9.55
CA ILE A 152 5.71 5.81 -10.55
C ILE A 152 7.12 5.31 -10.87
N VAL A 153 7.29 4.76 -12.07
CA VAL A 153 8.58 4.34 -12.62
C VAL A 153 9.09 5.41 -13.59
N PRO A 154 10.18 6.11 -13.27
CA PRO A 154 10.78 7.10 -14.17
C PRO A 154 11.24 6.44 -15.46
N HIS A 155 10.97 7.10 -16.59
CA HIS A 155 11.38 6.65 -17.90
C HIS A 155 12.36 7.64 -18.51
N VAL A 156 13.52 7.15 -18.94
CA VAL A 156 14.62 7.96 -19.49
C VAL A 156 14.84 7.55 -20.93
N GLU A 157 14.78 8.53 -21.84
CA GLU A 157 15.10 8.36 -23.25
C GLU A 157 16.16 9.36 -23.68
N ILE A 158 17.07 8.92 -24.55
CA ILE A 158 18.04 9.78 -25.22
C ILE A 158 17.62 9.91 -26.67
N LEU A 159 17.33 11.14 -27.10
CA LEU A 159 16.93 11.47 -28.45
C LEU A 159 18.09 12.11 -29.21
N ASP A 160 18.14 11.87 -30.51
CA ASP A 160 19.06 12.54 -31.42
C ASP A 160 18.55 13.91 -31.88
N GLU A 161 19.29 14.57 -32.76
CA GLU A 161 18.92 15.86 -33.37
C GLU A 161 17.58 15.86 -34.13
N ARG A 162 17.03 14.68 -34.43
CA ARG A 162 15.74 14.48 -35.13
C ARG A 162 14.62 14.03 -34.18
N GLY A 163 14.89 13.96 -32.87
CA GLY A 163 13.93 13.45 -31.88
C GLY A 163 13.76 11.94 -31.90
N SER A 164 14.69 11.19 -32.52
CA SER A 164 14.62 9.74 -32.66
C SER A 164 15.39 9.03 -31.54
N SER A 165 14.66 8.27 -30.72
CA SER A 165 15.23 7.34 -29.72
C SER A 165 15.63 6.04 -30.41
N THR A 166 16.92 5.83 -30.71
CA THR A 166 17.43 4.51 -31.11
C THR A 166 18.64 4.14 -30.27
N PRO A 167 18.76 2.87 -29.83
CA PRO A 167 19.84 2.43 -28.94
C PRO A 167 21.22 2.58 -29.58
N GLU A 168 21.29 2.56 -30.90
CA GLU A 168 22.52 2.77 -31.67
C GLU A 168 22.30 3.87 -32.72
N LYS A 169 23.28 4.76 -32.84
CA LYS A 169 23.36 5.81 -33.86
C LYS A 169 24.77 5.86 -34.43
N TYR A 170 24.85 6.12 -35.73
CA TYR A 170 26.11 6.17 -36.46
C TYR A 170 26.35 7.59 -36.98
N TYR A 171 27.46 8.19 -36.55
CA TYR A 171 27.85 9.55 -36.94
C TYR A 171 29.13 9.50 -37.79
N LYS A 172 29.25 10.42 -38.76
CA LYS A 172 30.47 10.57 -39.53
C LYS A 172 31.54 11.26 -38.70
N ALA A 173 32.81 10.91 -38.95
CA ALA A 173 33.93 11.59 -38.30
C ALA A 173 33.91 13.09 -38.61
N GLY A 174 34.01 13.91 -37.56
CA GLY A 174 33.97 15.37 -37.67
C GLY A 174 32.57 15.99 -37.62
N SER A 175 31.50 15.19 -37.62
CA SER A 175 30.14 15.68 -37.38
C SER A 175 29.93 16.10 -35.93
N THR A 176 29.09 17.11 -35.71
CA THR A 176 28.58 17.48 -34.39
C THR A 176 27.46 16.53 -34.00
N ILE A 177 27.42 16.12 -32.73
CA ILE A 177 26.38 15.26 -32.17
C ILE A 177 25.56 16.10 -31.20
N GLU A 178 24.24 16.06 -31.34
CA GLU A 178 23.30 16.67 -30.41
C GLU A 178 22.46 15.57 -29.78
N LEU A 179 22.46 15.50 -28.45
CA LEU A 179 21.72 14.50 -27.70
C LEU A 179 20.82 15.21 -26.69
N GLN A 180 19.54 14.87 -26.72
CA GLN A 180 18.56 15.37 -25.78
C GLN A 180 18.17 14.25 -24.81
N CYS A 181 18.33 14.48 -23.51
CA CYS A 181 17.83 13.58 -22.48
C CYS A 181 16.41 14.00 -22.10
N VAL A 182 15.44 13.13 -22.36
CA VAL A 182 14.05 13.33 -21.98
C VAL A 182 13.72 12.36 -20.87
N ILE A 183 13.33 12.90 -19.71
CA ILE A 183 12.92 12.12 -18.56
C ILE A 183 11.44 12.36 -18.33
N SER A 184 10.66 11.29 -18.24
CA SER A 184 9.22 11.33 -17.99
C SER A 184 8.86 10.51 -16.75
N LYS A 185 7.62 10.68 -16.27
CA LYS A 185 7.10 10.00 -15.07
C LYS A 185 7.95 10.25 -13.80
N ILE A 186 8.22 11.52 -13.51
CA ILE A 186 8.90 11.92 -12.27
C ILE A 186 7.89 12.67 -11.37
N PRO A 187 7.63 12.21 -10.13
CA PRO A 187 6.66 12.85 -9.23
C PRO A 187 7.12 14.23 -8.74
N GLN A 188 8.43 14.40 -8.58
CA GLN A 188 9.06 15.67 -8.26
C GLN A 188 10.34 15.79 -9.09
N PRO A 189 10.53 16.87 -9.88
CA PRO A 189 11.73 17.01 -10.70
C PRO A 189 12.98 17.06 -9.80
N THR A 190 13.91 16.13 -10.01
CA THR A 190 15.23 16.17 -9.36
C THR A 190 16.17 17.16 -10.07
N SER A 191 17.13 17.68 -9.30
CA SER A 191 17.76 18.98 -9.49
C SER A 191 18.91 19.08 -10.52
N TYR A 192 19.38 17.98 -11.13
CA TYR A 192 20.44 18.04 -12.16
C TYR A 192 20.53 16.76 -13.02
N ILE A 193 20.82 16.91 -14.31
CA ILE A 193 21.07 15.83 -15.28
C ILE A 193 22.58 15.73 -15.50
N THR A 194 23.14 14.52 -15.50
CA THR A 194 24.56 14.30 -15.82
C THR A 194 24.71 13.34 -16.99
N TRP A 195 25.67 13.63 -17.87
CA TRP A 195 26.01 12.76 -18.99
C TRP A 195 27.31 12.03 -18.73
N ARG A 196 27.34 10.76 -19.15
CA ARG A 196 28.48 9.88 -18.95
C ARG A 196 28.73 9.08 -20.22
N HIS A 197 29.98 9.07 -20.67
CA HIS A 197 30.43 8.19 -21.73
C HIS A 197 31.24 7.05 -21.09
N ASN A 198 30.72 5.83 -21.16
CA ASN A 198 31.27 4.66 -20.47
C ASN A 198 31.40 4.86 -18.96
N THR A 199 32.60 5.15 -18.46
CA THR A 199 32.89 5.43 -17.05
C THR A 199 33.18 6.90 -16.75
N ARG A 200 33.30 7.73 -17.78
CA ARG A 200 33.77 9.11 -17.68
C ARG A 200 32.60 10.08 -17.70
N LEU A 201 32.52 10.92 -16.68
CA LEU A 201 31.62 12.08 -16.65
C LEU A 201 32.01 13.04 -17.78
N LEU A 202 31.03 13.44 -18.60
CA LEU A 202 31.23 14.48 -19.60
C LEU A 202 31.14 15.85 -18.92
N ASN A 203 32.13 16.71 -19.19
CA ASN A 203 32.16 18.07 -18.68
C ASN A 203 31.53 19.02 -19.72
N TYR A 204 30.84 20.07 -19.25
CA TYR A 204 30.23 21.08 -20.11
C TYR A 204 31.26 22.03 -20.74
N ASP A 205 32.48 22.06 -20.20
CA ASP A 205 33.57 22.90 -20.69
C ASP A 205 34.52 22.05 -21.56
N SER A 206 34.24 22.02 -22.86
CA SER A 206 35.04 21.35 -23.87
C SER A 206 35.29 22.34 -25.02
N SER A 207 36.54 22.43 -25.50
CA SER A 207 36.98 23.39 -26.52
C SER A 207 36.33 23.21 -27.90
N ARG A 208 35.54 22.15 -28.10
CA ARG A 208 34.73 21.91 -29.32
C ARG A 208 33.23 21.88 -29.03
N GLY A 209 32.81 22.45 -27.90
CA GLY A 209 31.46 22.34 -27.37
C GLY A 209 31.42 21.22 -26.33
N GLY A 210 31.07 21.57 -25.10
CA GLY A 210 30.39 20.60 -24.25
C GLY A 210 29.06 20.19 -24.88
N ILE A 211 28.42 19.23 -24.24
CA ILE A 211 26.99 18.96 -24.41
C ILE A 211 26.18 20.25 -24.31
#